data_AF-A0A662IQV5-F1
#
_entry.id   AF-A0A662IQV5-F1
#
_cell.length_a   1.000
_cell.length_b   1.000
_cell.length_c   1.000
_cell.angle_alpha   90.00
_cell.angle_beta   90.00
_cell.angle_gamma   90.00
#
_symmetry.space_group_name_H-M   'P 1'
#
loop_
_entity.id
_entity.type
_entity.pdbx_description
1 polymer ?
#
loop_
_entity_poly.entity_id
_entity_poly.type
_entity_poly.pdbx_seq_one_letter_code
_entity_poly.pdbx_strand_id
1 'polypeptide(L)'
;MVKAADIEGLLRRYVEDKDLERADALSLIYTAPKDEAAKTLNARYGRRGAISSVIGDLKNIGVKRIERYERTEDTDEPIEIVVKDAFKSLCLNLVKEAVRVKKQQLGRKARELLYTVLLLYSGEEFIKRDALRAAYYVLFREMLTRSDMDSLANELRIVHVVHYISGDYIYLSPLFAEIIQELKDIMPIVEIRISWPSEEVKGV
;
A
#
# COMPACT_ATOMS: atom_id res chain seq x y z
N MET A 1 -1.12 24.98 -17.97
CA MET A 1 -0.82 23.61 -17.50
C MET A 1 -1.09 23.63 -16.00
N VAL A 2 -0.85 22.56 -15.24
CA VAL A 2 -1.13 22.58 -13.79
C VAL A 2 0.14 22.89 -13.01
N LYS A 3 0.04 23.69 -11.93
CA LYS A 3 1.18 23.94 -11.03
C LYS A 3 1.23 22.90 -9.91
N ALA A 4 2.42 22.66 -9.35
CA ALA A 4 2.56 21.79 -8.19
C ALA A 4 1.68 22.24 -7.01
N ALA A 5 1.63 23.55 -6.77
CA ALA A 5 0.82 24.16 -5.72
C ALA A 5 -0.70 23.92 -5.88
N ASP A 6 -1.20 23.78 -7.12
CA ASP A 6 -2.62 23.52 -7.37
C ASP A 6 -3.00 22.09 -6.94
N ILE A 7 -2.11 21.14 -7.19
CA ILE A 7 -2.26 19.73 -6.77
C ILE A 7 -2.17 19.62 -5.25
N GLU A 8 -1.18 20.25 -4.63
CA GLU A 8 -1.04 20.28 -3.18
C GLU A 8 -2.27 20.95 -2.53
N GLY A 9 -2.73 22.07 -3.08
CA GLY A 9 -3.94 22.75 -2.63
C GLY A 9 -5.20 21.89 -2.76
N LEU A 10 -5.28 21.02 -3.76
CA LEU A 10 -6.37 20.05 -3.88
C LEU A 10 -6.33 18.99 -2.77
N LEU A 11 -5.15 18.40 -2.51
CA LEU A 11 -4.97 17.44 -1.41
C LEU A 11 -5.27 18.07 -0.04
N ARG A 12 -4.79 19.30 0.18
CA ARG A 12 -4.99 20.04 1.43
C ARG A 12 -6.49 20.24 1.71
N ARG A 13 -7.28 20.63 0.71
CA ARG A 13 -8.74 20.72 0.84
C ARG A 13 -9.37 19.39 1.25
N TYR A 14 -8.98 18.27 0.63
CA TYR A 14 -9.49 16.96 1.04
C TYR A 14 -9.13 16.61 2.49
N VAL A 15 -7.93 16.97 2.94
CA VAL A 15 -7.51 16.76 4.34
C VAL A 15 -8.31 17.63 5.30
N GLU A 16 -8.53 18.90 4.98
CA GLU A 16 -9.35 19.83 5.76
C GLU A 16 -10.80 19.33 5.89
N ASP A 17 -11.36 18.76 4.82
CA ASP A 17 -12.67 18.14 4.79
C ASP A 17 -12.73 16.75 5.48
N LYS A 18 -11.58 16.24 5.96
CA LYS A 18 -11.41 14.87 6.48
C LYS A 18 -11.81 13.79 5.47
N ASP A 19 -11.67 14.08 4.17
CA ASP A 19 -12.01 13.18 3.08
C ASP A 19 -10.79 12.39 2.60
N LEU A 20 -10.42 11.39 3.40
CA LEU A 20 -9.31 10.50 3.06
C LEU A 20 -9.58 9.69 1.77
N GLU A 21 -10.84 9.39 1.45
CA GLU A 21 -11.19 8.63 0.24
C GLU A 21 -10.79 9.39 -1.02
N ARG A 22 -11.09 10.69 -1.11
CA ARG A 22 -10.67 11.53 -2.25
C ARG A 22 -9.16 11.77 -2.29
N ALA A 23 -8.52 11.99 -1.14
CA ALA A 23 -7.07 12.13 -1.08
C ALA A 23 -6.35 10.86 -1.57
N ASP A 24 -6.81 9.70 -1.12
CA ASP A 24 -6.24 8.40 -1.51
C ASP A 24 -6.54 8.06 -2.98
N ALA A 25 -7.73 8.42 -3.46
CA ALA A 25 -8.07 8.29 -4.88
C ALA A 25 -7.15 9.12 -5.78
N LEU A 26 -6.84 10.37 -5.39
CA LEU A 26 -5.88 11.20 -6.11
C LEU A 26 -4.49 10.57 -6.16
N SER A 27 -4.00 10.06 -5.02
CA SER A 27 -2.74 9.31 -4.97
C SER A 27 -2.74 8.11 -5.91
N LEU A 28 -3.76 7.25 -5.81
CA LEU A 28 -3.85 6.01 -6.57
C LEU A 28 -3.99 6.22 -8.09
N ILE A 29 -4.70 7.27 -8.52
CA ILE A 29 -4.89 7.59 -9.93
C ILE A 29 -3.55 7.78 -10.66
N TYR A 30 -2.56 8.38 -9.99
CA TYR A 30 -1.24 8.62 -10.57
C TYR A 30 -0.26 7.47 -10.31
N THR A 31 -0.37 6.78 -9.18
CA THR A 31 0.65 5.81 -8.73
C THR A 31 0.30 4.34 -8.97
N ALA A 32 -0.96 4.01 -9.30
CA ALA A 32 -1.42 2.64 -9.50
C ALA A 32 -2.06 2.44 -10.89
N PRO A 33 -2.09 1.21 -11.44
CA PRO A 33 -2.92 0.90 -12.60
C PRO A 33 -4.40 1.17 -12.32
N LYS A 34 -5.17 1.56 -13.34
CA LYS A 34 -6.56 2.02 -13.15
C LYS A 34 -7.47 0.98 -12.48
N ASP A 35 -7.37 -0.29 -12.86
CA ASP A 35 -8.16 -1.37 -12.28
C ASP A 35 -7.74 -1.66 -10.84
N GLU A 36 -6.45 -1.59 -10.56
CA GLU A 36 -5.88 -1.76 -9.22
C GLU A 36 -6.26 -0.61 -8.28
N ALA A 37 -6.21 0.65 -8.75
CA ALA A 37 -6.68 1.80 -8.00
C ALA A 37 -8.13 1.62 -7.53
N ALA A 38 -9.00 1.13 -8.43
CA ALA A 38 -10.39 0.86 -8.10
C ALA A 38 -10.55 -0.28 -7.07
N LYS A 39 -9.76 -1.36 -7.19
CA LYS A 39 -9.76 -2.46 -6.21
C LYS A 39 -9.26 -1.99 -4.84
N THR A 40 -8.21 -1.17 -4.80
CA THR A 40 -7.65 -0.62 -3.55
C THR A 40 -8.63 0.31 -2.84
N LEU A 41 -9.28 1.23 -3.57
CA LEU A 41 -10.33 2.07 -2.97
C LEU A 41 -11.51 1.24 -2.47
N ASN A 42 -11.94 0.25 -3.24
CA ASN A 42 -13.04 -0.62 -2.82
C ASN A 42 -12.70 -1.40 -1.55
N ALA A 43 -11.47 -1.91 -1.43
CA ALA A 43 -11.01 -2.58 -0.21
C ALA A 43 -10.96 -1.62 1.00
N ARG A 44 -10.44 -0.40 0.80
CA ARG A 44 -10.27 0.58 1.88
C ARG A 44 -11.58 1.23 2.33
N TYR A 45 -12.50 1.52 1.42
CA TYR A 45 -13.67 2.36 1.68
C TYR A 45 -15.01 1.71 1.33
N GLY A 46 -15.01 0.48 0.79
CA GLY A 46 -16.22 -0.21 0.35
C GLY A 46 -16.84 0.34 -0.94
N ARG A 47 -16.19 1.32 -1.58
CA ARG A 47 -16.68 1.99 -2.79
C ARG A 47 -15.53 2.59 -3.60
N ARG A 48 -15.83 3.01 -4.83
CA ARG A 48 -14.88 3.61 -5.79
C ARG A 48 -15.30 5.00 -6.29
N GLY A 49 -16.27 5.62 -5.63
CA GLY A 49 -16.93 6.85 -6.09
C GLY A 49 -15.98 8.04 -6.18
N ALA A 50 -14.99 8.11 -5.29
CA ALA A 50 -14.01 9.19 -5.25
C ALA A 50 -13.20 9.36 -6.55
N ILE A 51 -12.97 8.30 -7.34
CA ILE A 51 -12.22 8.42 -8.61
C ILE A 51 -12.87 9.46 -9.53
N SER A 52 -14.18 9.36 -9.75
CA SER A 52 -14.89 10.26 -10.66
C SER A 52 -14.88 11.70 -10.15
N SER A 53 -15.03 11.90 -8.83
CA SER A 53 -14.94 13.23 -8.21
C SER A 53 -13.57 13.85 -8.43
N VAL A 54 -12.51 13.12 -8.09
CA VAL A 54 -11.13 13.59 -8.22
C VAL A 54 -10.79 13.91 -9.68
N ILE A 55 -11.25 13.12 -10.65
CA ILE A 55 -11.08 13.44 -12.08
C ILE A 55 -11.75 14.78 -12.43
N GLY A 56 -12.93 15.07 -11.88
CA GLY A 56 -13.59 16.36 -12.06
C GLY A 56 -12.78 17.50 -11.43
N ASP A 57 -12.29 17.30 -10.22
CA ASP A 57 -11.49 18.29 -9.50
C ASP A 57 -10.15 18.59 -10.20
N LEU A 58 -9.49 17.56 -10.73
CA LEU A 58 -8.28 17.68 -11.56
C LEU A 58 -8.54 18.50 -12.83
N LYS A 59 -9.66 18.26 -13.51
CA LYS A 59 -10.05 19.07 -14.68
C LYS A 59 -10.29 20.53 -14.32
N ASN A 60 -10.88 20.80 -13.16
CA ASN A 60 -11.13 22.16 -12.68
C ASN A 60 -9.83 22.94 -12.41
N ILE A 61 -8.75 22.25 -12.02
CA ILE A 61 -7.41 22.85 -11.87
C ILE A 61 -6.57 22.79 -13.15
N GLY A 62 -7.17 22.42 -14.28
CA GLY A 62 -6.53 22.50 -15.60
C GLY A 62 -5.81 21.23 -16.07
N VAL A 63 -5.92 20.11 -15.35
CA VAL A 63 -5.39 18.81 -15.81
C VAL A 63 -6.27 18.27 -16.92
N LYS A 64 -5.70 18.18 -18.14
CA LYS A 64 -6.45 17.77 -19.34
C LYS A 64 -6.47 16.25 -19.52
N ARG A 65 -5.40 15.57 -19.12
CA ARG A 65 -5.23 14.13 -19.21
C ARG A 65 -4.59 13.64 -17.94
N ILE A 66 -4.84 12.38 -17.60
CA ILE A 66 -4.19 11.76 -16.45
C ILE A 66 -3.13 10.85 -17.01
N GLU A 67 -1.92 11.39 -17.11
CA GLU A 67 -0.75 10.68 -17.60
C GLU A 67 0.34 10.76 -16.54
N ARG A 68 0.99 9.63 -16.25
CA ARG A 68 2.00 9.55 -15.17
C ARG A 68 3.19 10.47 -15.36
N TYR A 69 3.54 10.72 -16.63
CA TYR A 69 4.71 11.50 -17.01
C TYR A 69 4.37 12.95 -17.39
N GLU A 70 3.13 13.39 -17.21
CA GLU A 70 2.81 14.81 -17.32
C GLU A 70 3.56 15.57 -16.22
N ARG A 71 4.09 16.74 -16.57
CA ARG A 71 4.96 17.55 -15.70
C ARG A 71 4.25 18.84 -15.30
N THR A 72 4.56 19.33 -14.11
CA THR A 72 4.05 20.61 -13.61
C THR A 72 4.65 21.78 -14.39
N GLU A 73 3.88 22.87 -14.48
CA GLU A 73 4.28 24.07 -15.21
C GLU A 73 5.44 24.83 -14.55
N ASP A 74 5.46 24.84 -13.23
CA ASP A 74 6.30 25.71 -12.41
C ASP A 74 7.56 25.03 -11.88
N THR A 75 7.47 23.75 -11.52
CA THR A 75 8.62 22.99 -10.99
C THR A 75 9.25 22.03 -12.00
N ASP A 76 8.58 21.78 -13.14
CA ASP A 76 8.96 20.74 -14.10
C ASP A 76 9.09 19.36 -13.42
N GLU A 77 8.29 19.06 -12.40
CA GLU A 77 8.30 17.75 -11.73
C GLU A 77 7.20 16.86 -12.31
N PRO A 78 7.40 15.53 -12.40
CA PRO A 78 6.31 14.63 -12.75
C PRO A 78 5.16 14.77 -11.75
N ILE A 79 3.93 14.92 -12.24
CA ILE A 79 2.73 15.07 -11.39
C ILE A 79 2.60 13.89 -10.43
N GLU A 80 2.98 12.67 -10.84
CA GLU A 80 2.99 11.49 -9.96
C GLU A 80 3.84 11.70 -8.70
N ILE A 81 5.02 12.32 -8.84
CA ILE A 81 5.93 12.58 -7.71
C ILE A 81 5.33 13.66 -6.80
N VAL A 82 4.84 14.75 -7.38
CA VAL A 82 4.20 15.84 -6.61
C VAL A 82 3.00 15.32 -5.82
N VAL A 83 2.14 14.51 -6.43
CA VAL A 83 1.00 13.87 -5.76
C VAL A 83 1.46 12.95 -4.64
N LYS A 84 2.46 12.11 -4.89
CA LYS A 84 2.98 11.14 -3.92
C LYS A 84 3.57 11.84 -2.69
N ASP A 85 4.37 12.88 -2.88
CA ASP A 85 5.02 13.62 -1.80
C ASP A 85 4.02 14.48 -1.01
N ALA A 86 3.10 15.14 -1.71
CA ALA A 86 2.01 15.87 -1.07
C ALA A 86 1.08 14.93 -0.28
N PHE A 87 0.74 13.77 -0.83
CA PHE A 87 -0.07 12.77 -0.11
C PHE A 87 0.68 12.27 1.14
N LYS A 88 1.97 11.98 1.01
CA LYS A 88 2.80 11.52 2.14
C LYS A 88 2.87 12.55 3.27
N SER A 89 3.08 13.82 2.94
CA SER A 89 3.22 14.89 3.93
C SER A 89 1.88 15.29 4.56
N LEU A 90 0.81 15.42 3.77
CA LEU A 90 -0.47 15.96 4.22
C LEU A 90 -1.40 14.89 4.82
N CYS A 91 -1.38 13.66 4.29
CA CYS A 91 -2.38 12.64 4.63
C CYS A 91 -1.92 11.64 5.69
N LEU A 92 -0.64 11.67 6.11
CA LEU A 92 -0.07 10.65 7.00
C LEU A 92 -0.89 10.44 8.28
N ASN A 93 -1.31 11.51 8.94
CA ASN A 93 -2.06 11.40 10.20
C ASN A 93 -3.45 10.79 9.99
N LEU A 94 -4.17 11.20 8.93
CA LEU A 94 -5.47 10.61 8.57
C LEU A 94 -5.32 9.12 8.22
N VAL A 95 -4.26 8.75 7.50
CA VAL A 95 -3.97 7.35 7.18
C VAL A 95 -3.68 6.56 8.46
N LYS A 96 -2.85 7.08 9.38
CA LYS A 96 -2.57 6.41 10.66
C LYS A 96 -3.84 6.19 11.47
N GLU A 97 -4.73 7.18 11.54
CA GLU A 97 -6.03 7.04 12.19
C GLU A 97 -6.88 5.96 11.54
N ALA A 98 -6.99 5.96 10.20
CA ALA A 98 -7.72 4.94 9.47
C ALA A 98 -7.15 3.53 9.71
N VAL A 99 -5.82 3.39 9.73
CA VAL A 99 -5.13 2.13 10.02
C VAL A 99 -5.45 1.65 11.43
N ARG A 100 -5.36 2.52 12.45
CA ARG A 100 -5.68 2.17 13.85
C ARG A 100 -7.10 1.63 14.00
N VAL A 101 -8.07 2.22 13.30
CA VAL A 101 -9.47 1.78 13.33
C VAL A 101 -9.66 0.46 12.60
N LYS A 102 -9.04 0.30 11.43
CA LYS A 102 -9.30 -0.85 10.55
C LYS A 102 -8.46 -2.08 10.84
N LYS A 103 -7.35 -1.97 11.59
CA LYS A 103 -6.42 -3.09 11.82
C LYS A 103 -7.05 -4.33 12.44
N GLN A 104 -8.13 -4.17 13.20
CA GLN A 104 -8.87 -5.28 13.79
C GLN A 104 -9.63 -6.14 12.76
N GLN A 105 -9.86 -5.60 11.56
CA GLN A 105 -10.54 -6.32 10.46
C GLN A 105 -9.64 -7.38 9.82
N LEU A 106 -8.32 -7.33 10.04
CA LEU A 106 -7.41 -8.31 9.44
C LEU A 106 -7.63 -9.68 10.05
N GLY A 107 -7.85 -10.67 9.18
CA GLY A 107 -7.87 -12.07 9.55
C GLY A 107 -6.49 -12.55 10.01
N ARG A 108 -6.46 -13.71 10.70
CA ARG A 108 -5.22 -14.30 11.22
C ARG A 108 -4.14 -14.42 10.14
N LYS A 109 -4.47 -15.02 8.98
CA LYS A 109 -3.52 -15.22 7.88
C LYS A 109 -3.03 -13.91 7.27
N ALA A 110 -3.85 -12.86 7.25
CA ALA A 110 -3.42 -11.55 6.78
C ALA A 110 -2.41 -10.92 7.74
N ARG A 111 -2.58 -11.11 9.07
CA ARG A 111 -1.59 -10.69 10.08
C ARG A 111 -0.28 -11.47 9.97
N GLU A 112 -0.36 -12.77 9.68
CA GLU A 112 0.80 -13.61 9.36
C GLU A 112 1.51 -13.10 8.09
N LEU A 113 0.77 -12.78 7.04
CA LEU A 113 1.34 -12.21 5.81
C LEU A 113 1.97 -10.83 6.05
N LEU A 114 1.33 -9.98 6.86
CA LEU A 114 1.86 -8.68 7.26
C LEU A 114 3.22 -8.81 7.96
N TYR A 115 3.35 -9.78 8.87
CA TYR A 115 4.62 -10.07 9.52
C TYR A 115 5.70 -10.48 8.51
N THR A 116 5.35 -11.35 7.55
CA THR A 116 6.27 -11.74 6.48
C THR A 116 6.66 -10.57 5.58
N VAL A 117 5.72 -9.67 5.26
CA VAL A 117 5.99 -8.42 4.53
C VAL A 117 7.01 -7.57 5.28
N LEU A 118 6.82 -7.38 6.59
CA LEU A 118 7.76 -6.63 7.42
C LEU A 118 9.17 -7.24 7.43
N LEU A 119 9.28 -8.56 7.53
CA LEU A 119 10.58 -9.24 7.53
C LEU A 119 11.34 -9.09 6.20
N LEU A 120 10.62 -9.04 5.08
CA LEU A 120 11.20 -8.88 3.76
C LEU A 120 11.37 -7.42 3.34
N TYR A 121 10.84 -6.47 4.11
CA TYR A 121 10.92 -5.05 3.77
C TYR A 121 12.35 -4.55 3.86
N SER A 122 12.92 -4.20 2.70
CA SER A 122 14.28 -3.68 2.56
C SER A 122 14.33 -2.16 2.38
N GLY A 123 13.20 -1.46 2.49
CA GLY A 123 13.05 -0.07 2.07
C GLY A 123 12.47 0.10 0.67
N GLU A 124 12.44 -0.97 -0.13
CA GLU A 124 11.84 -0.96 -1.47
C GLU A 124 10.30 -0.88 -1.43
N GLU A 125 9.71 -0.28 -2.47
CA GLU A 125 8.26 -0.10 -2.59
C GLU A 125 7.52 -1.33 -3.12
N PHE A 126 8.22 -2.44 -3.35
CA PHE A 126 7.62 -3.67 -3.83
C PHE A 126 8.30 -4.90 -3.24
N ILE A 127 7.54 -6.00 -3.21
CA ILE A 127 8.03 -7.32 -2.82
C ILE A 127 7.61 -8.34 -3.88
N LYS A 128 8.54 -9.21 -4.28
CA LYS A 128 8.25 -10.35 -5.15
C LYS A 128 7.34 -11.35 -4.44
N ARG A 129 6.25 -11.75 -5.08
CA ARG A 129 5.25 -12.67 -4.53
C ARG A 129 5.85 -14.03 -4.16
N ASP A 130 6.75 -14.56 -4.96
CA ASP A 130 7.37 -15.86 -4.68
C ASP A 130 8.32 -15.80 -3.48
N ALA A 131 9.06 -14.70 -3.31
CA ALA A 131 9.86 -14.49 -2.11
C ALA A 131 8.96 -14.43 -0.86
N LEU A 132 7.84 -13.70 -0.96
CA LEU A 132 6.87 -13.60 0.13
C LEU A 132 6.21 -14.95 0.47
N ARG A 133 5.86 -15.76 -0.53
CA ARG A 133 5.31 -17.12 -0.34
C ARG A 133 6.33 -18.07 0.29
N ALA A 134 7.57 -18.04 -0.18
CA ALA A 134 8.64 -18.87 0.37
C ALA A 134 8.91 -18.53 1.84
N ALA A 135 9.02 -17.24 2.16
CA ALA A 135 9.19 -16.78 3.53
C ALA A 135 7.98 -17.15 4.41
N TYR A 136 6.76 -16.98 3.91
CA TYR A 136 5.55 -17.40 4.63
C TYR A 136 5.58 -18.89 4.96
N TYR A 137 5.94 -19.74 3.99
CA TYR A 137 6.06 -21.18 4.21
C TYR A 137 7.13 -21.53 5.26
N VAL A 138 8.29 -20.86 5.25
CA VAL A 138 9.34 -21.09 6.24
C VAL A 138 8.85 -20.77 7.65
N LEU A 139 8.11 -19.66 7.81
CA LEU A 139 7.65 -19.16 9.11
C LEU A 139 6.45 -19.94 9.65
N PHE A 140 5.48 -20.26 8.78
CA PHE A 140 4.17 -20.79 9.20
C PHE A 140 3.90 -22.23 8.75
N ARG A 141 4.82 -22.83 7.97
CA ARG A 141 4.73 -24.20 7.44
C ARG A 141 3.47 -24.47 6.61
N GLU A 142 2.92 -23.41 6.03
CA GLU A 142 1.72 -23.45 5.19
C GLU A 142 2.06 -22.94 3.78
N MET A 143 1.60 -23.66 2.77
CA MET A 143 1.83 -23.30 1.37
C MET A 143 0.65 -22.48 0.83
N LEU A 144 0.87 -21.20 0.57
CA LEU A 144 -0.14 -20.34 -0.03
C LEU A 144 -0.20 -20.53 -1.55
N THR A 145 -1.41 -20.69 -2.08
CA THR A 145 -1.65 -20.62 -3.53
C THR A 145 -1.57 -19.18 -4.02
N ARG A 146 -1.58 -18.98 -5.35
CA ARG A 146 -1.67 -17.64 -5.93
C ARG A 146 -2.95 -16.92 -5.48
N SER A 147 -4.08 -17.64 -5.45
CA SER A 147 -5.37 -17.11 -5.03
C SER A 147 -5.37 -16.69 -3.56
N ASP A 148 -4.77 -17.50 -2.68
CA ASP A 148 -4.64 -17.15 -1.26
C ASP A 148 -3.84 -15.86 -1.11
N MET A 149 -2.72 -15.74 -1.82
CA MET A 149 -1.90 -14.53 -1.80
C MET A 149 -2.67 -13.29 -2.28
N ASP A 150 -3.47 -13.40 -3.34
CA ASP A 150 -4.28 -12.27 -3.83
C ASP A 150 -5.35 -11.88 -2.80
N SER A 151 -6.01 -12.86 -2.17
CA SER A 151 -6.99 -12.60 -1.10
C SER A 151 -6.36 -11.91 0.10
N LEU A 152 -5.26 -12.44 0.62
CA LEU A 152 -4.58 -11.89 1.79
C LEU A 152 -3.96 -10.50 1.49
N ALA A 153 -3.37 -10.31 0.31
CA ALA A 153 -2.88 -8.99 -0.10
C ALA A 153 -4.02 -7.97 -0.27
N ASN A 154 -5.21 -8.41 -0.68
CA ASN A 154 -6.40 -7.55 -0.68
C ASN A 154 -6.86 -7.18 0.73
N GLU A 155 -6.82 -8.09 1.71
CA GLU A 155 -7.06 -7.72 3.12
C GLU A 155 -6.05 -6.67 3.60
N LEU A 156 -4.77 -6.81 3.23
CA LEU A 156 -3.74 -5.83 3.58
C LEU A 156 -3.94 -4.45 2.93
N ARG A 157 -4.78 -4.32 1.88
CA ARG A 157 -5.17 -3.00 1.34
C ARG A 157 -6.01 -2.22 2.31
N ILE A 158 -6.87 -2.90 3.08
CA ILE A 158 -7.80 -2.30 4.05
C ILE A 158 -7.04 -1.38 5.02
N VAL A 159 -5.85 -1.81 5.43
CA VAL A 159 -4.97 -1.11 6.37
C VAL A 159 -3.82 -0.39 5.68
N HIS A 160 -3.98 -0.02 4.42
CA HIS A 160 -3.00 0.76 3.65
C HIS A 160 -1.59 0.13 3.58
N VAL A 161 -1.42 -1.18 3.80
CA VAL A 161 -0.10 -1.83 3.65
C VAL A 161 0.20 -2.07 2.18
N VAL A 162 -0.76 -2.65 1.46
CA VAL A 162 -0.68 -2.87 0.01
C VAL A 162 -1.27 -1.67 -0.71
N HIS A 163 -0.50 -1.14 -1.67
CA HIS A 163 -0.91 -0.06 -2.57
C HIS A 163 -1.62 -0.60 -3.81
N TYR A 164 -0.97 -1.53 -4.52
CA TYR A 164 -1.56 -2.30 -5.61
C TYR A 164 -0.77 -3.60 -5.84
N ILE A 165 -1.30 -4.48 -6.69
CA ILE A 165 -0.62 -5.71 -7.13
C ILE A 165 -0.43 -5.62 -8.64
N SER A 166 0.75 -5.95 -9.14
CA SER A 166 0.99 -5.99 -10.58
C SER A 166 1.92 -7.14 -10.93
N GLY A 167 1.42 -8.07 -11.76
CA GLY A 167 2.13 -9.29 -12.10
C GLY A 167 2.55 -10.08 -10.86
N ASP A 168 3.86 -10.30 -10.74
CA ASP A 168 4.49 -11.07 -9.66
C ASP A 168 4.94 -10.20 -8.47
N TYR A 169 4.49 -8.95 -8.41
CA TYR A 169 4.90 -7.98 -7.39
C TYR A 169 3.71 -7.47 -6.59
N ILE A 170 3.92 -7.31 -5.29
CA ILE A 170 3.04 -6.56 -4.38
C ILE A 170 3.72 -5.22 -4.14
N TYR A 171 3.06 -4.13 -4.52
CA TYR A 171 3.54 -2.78 -4.26
C TYR A 171 3.00 -2.31 -2.91
N LEU A 172 3.92 -1.89 -2.05
CA LEU A 172 3.63 -1.38 -0.72
C LEU A 172 3.20 0.08 -0.80
N SER A 173 2.48 0.53 0.22
CA SER A 173 2.12 1.94 0.34
C SER A 173 3.36 2.84 0.44
N PRO A 174 3.35 4.03 -0.19
CA PRO A 174 4.38 5.06 0.04
C PRO A 174 4.54 5.48 1.51
N LEU A 175 3.56 5.13 2.34
CA LEU A 175 3.51 5.37 3.79
C LEU A 175 3.84 4.14 4.63
N PHE A 176 4.28 3.03 4.01
CA PHE A 176 4.42 1.74 4.70
C PHE A 176 5.32 1.83 5.95
N ALA A 177 6.49 2.47 5.81
CA ALA A 177 7.45 2.62 6.91
C ALA A 177 6.87 3.41 8.09
N GLU A 178 5.98 4.37 7.82
CA GLU A 178 5.39 5.23 8.82
C GLU A 178 4.16 4.60 9.50
N ILE A 179 3.36 3.81 8.76
CA ILE A 179 2.14 3.19 9.29
C ILE A 179 2.41 1.87 10.00
N ILE A 180 3.53 1.19 9.74
CA ILE A 180 3.80 -0.13 10.31
C ILE A 180 3.83 -0.12 11.84
N GLN A 181 4.21 1.01 12.45
CA GLN A 181 4.20 1.17 13.91
C GLN A 181 2.79 0.99 14.49
N GLU A 182 1.76 1.40 13.76
CA GLU A 182 0.35 1.30 14.18
C GLU A 182 -0.19 -0.13 14.11
N LEU A 183 0.56 -1.03 13.47
CA LEU A 183 0.18 -2.42 13.21
C LEU A 183 0.98 -3.44 14.05
N LYS A 184 2.02 -3.00 14.77
CA LYS A 184 2.91 -3.91 15.51
C LYS A 184 2.19 -4.76 16.56
N ASP A 185 1.20 -4.19 17.22
CA ASP A 185 0.44 -4.84 18.30
C ASP A 185 -0.49 -5.97 17.83
N ILE A 186 -0.80 -6.02 16.53
CA ILE A 186 -1.62 -7.09 15.95
C ILE A 186 -0.79 -8.16 15.24
N MET A 187 0.53 -8.00 15.16
CA MET A 187 1.40 -8.98 14.53
C MET A 187 1.48 -10.26 15.38
N PRO A 188 1.59 -11.44 14.74
CA PRO A 188 1.83 -12.68 15.46
C PRO A 188 3.17 -12.65 16.19
N ILE A 189 3.22 -13.34 17.33
CA ILE A 189 4.48 -13.71 17.97
C ILE A 189 4.97 -14.98 17.28
N VAL A 190 6.15 -14.92 16.66
CA VAL A 190 6.73 -16.04 15.91
C VAL A 190 7.96 -16.56 16.63
N GLU A 191 7.92 -17.82 17.08
CA GLU A 191 9.06 -18.54 17.65
C GLU A 191 9.68 -19.44 16.58
N ILE A 192 10.97 -19.24 16.28
CA ILE A 192 11.71 -20.05 15.30
C ILE A 192 12.59 -21.04 16.06
N ARG A 193 12.31 -22.34 15.90
CA ARG A 193 13.15 -23.43 16.41
C ARG A 193 14.07 -23.95 15.31
N ILE A 194 15.38 -23.88 15.55
CA ILE A 194 16.40 -24.40 14.65
C ILE A 194 16.94 -25.70 15.23
N SER A 195 16.80 -26.79 14.49
CA SER A 195 17.48 -28.05 14.77
C SER A 195 18.43 -28.36 13.63
N TRP A 196 19.71 -28.56 13.95
CA TRP A 196 20.67 -29.07 12.99
C TRP A 196 20.44 -30.57 12.80
N PRO A 197 20.64 -31.12 11.58
CA PRO A 197 20.75 -32.56 11.44
C PRO A 197 21.84 -33.04 12.38
N SER A 198 21.57 -34.05 13.21
CA SER A 198 22.61 -34.70 14.00
C SER A 198 23.68 -35.21 13.03
N GLU A 199 24.95 -34.88 13.29
CA GLU A 199 26.06 -35.57 12.65
C GLU A 199 25.90 -37.06 12.98
N GLU A 200 25.34 -37.84 12.07
CA GLU A 200 25.60 -39.27 12.06
C GLU A 200 27.11 -39.39 11.83
N VAL A 201 27.81 -39.57 12.95
CA VAL A 201 29.17 -40.06 13.05
C VAL A 201 29.29 -41.21 12.08
N LYS A 202 29.85 -40.95 10.89
CA LYS A 202 30.44 -41.99 10.06
C LYS A 202 31.73 -42.40 10.74
N GLY A 203 31.56 -43.16 11.81
CA GLY A 203 32.61 -43.93 12.45
C GLY A 203 32.87 -45.16 11.59
N VAL A 204 34.16 -45.33 11.25
CA VAL A 204 34.84 -46.51 10.73
C VAL A 204 34.66 -46.81 9.24
#